data_AF-A0A1Q5SAQ8-F1
#
_entry.id   AF-A0A1Q5SAQ8-F1
#
_cell.length_a   1.000
_cell.length_b   1.000
_cell.length_c   1.000
_cell.angle_alpha   90.00
_cell.angle_beta   90.00
_cell.angle_gamma   90.00
#
_symmetry.space_group_name_H-M   'P 1'
#
loop_
_entity.id
_entity.type
_entity.pdbx_description
1 polymer ?
#
loop_
_entity_poly.entity_id
_entity_poly.type
_entity_poly.pdbx_seq_one_letter_code
_entity_poly.pdbx_strand_id
1 'polypeptide(L)'
;MWWDESSGLSRITAIADSRAAFEKKKHEWVPFTELTVKLFAIPLRCRELEKSRDTQRGGVWTNPYHVTQIGIAFAGYCFEALTIIALVEKCMGSLATMGSATLPEPEMTANFVEAMADRHPKTHTRTDTQSFQFLIFGFWPETKSPWLAELSYWKGDQDEKGISRLLRR
;
A
#
# COMPACT_ATOMS: atom_id res chain seq x y z
N MET A 1 0.75 3.17 -15.94
CA MET A 1 -0.05 1.95 -15.69
C MET A 1 -0.92 1.69 -16.90
N TRP A 2 -0.98 0.45 -17.38
CA TRP A 2 -1.81 0.04 -18.51
C TRP A 2 -2.83 -1.00 -18.04
N TRP A 3 -4.11 -0.79 -18.35
CA TRP A 3 -5.21 -1.73 -18.13
C TRP A 3 -5.42 -2.54 -19.41
N ASP A 4 -5.22 -3.84 -19.34
CA ASP A 4 -5.26 -4.72 -20.52
C ASP A 4 -6.08 -5.98 -20.22
N GLU A 5 -6.64 -6.59 -21.25
CA GLU A 5 -7.33 -7.88 -21.17
C GLU A 5 -6.45 -8.95 -21.83
N SER A 6 -6.00 -9.94 -21.05
CA SER A 6 -5.26 -11.08 -21.59
C SER A 6 -6.13 -12.32 -21.45
N SER A 7 -6.50 -12.94 -22.58
CA SER A 7 -7.33 -14.14 -22.60
C SER A 7 -8.70 -13.98 -21.89
N GLY A 8 -9.29 -12.78 -21.98
CA GLY A 8 -10.59 -12.46 -21.35
C GLY A 8 -10.52 -12.21 -19.83
N LEU A 9 -9.32 -12.08 -19.25
CA LEU A 9 -9.12 -11.75 -17.84
C LEU A 9 -8.57 -10.33 -17.70
N SER A 10 -9.20 -9.54 -16.82
CA SER A 10 -8.74 -8.20 -16.45
C SER A 10 -7.34 -8.25 -15.81
N ARG A 11 -6.40 -7.46 -16.32
CA ARG A 11 -5.03 -7.37 -15.79
C ARG A 11 -4.63 -5.92 -15.50
N ILE A 12 -3.82 -5.75 -14.44
CA ILE A 12 -3.11 -4.52 -14.16
C ILE A 12 -1.63 -4.73 -14.47
N THR A 13 -1.06 -3.89 -15.33
CA THR A 13 0.39 -3.89 -15.59
C THR A 13 1.00 -2.62 -14.99
N ALA A 14 1.91 -2.82 -14.04
CA ALA A 14 2.67 -1.75 -13.40
C ALA A 14 4.17 -1.88 -13.69
N ILE A 15 4.82 -0.75 -13.92
CA ILE A 15 6.26 -0.67 -14.22
C ILE A 15 6.82 0.46 -13.35
N ALA A 16 7.95 0.23 -12.71
CA ALA A 16 8.69 1.23 -11.95
C ALA A 16 10.18 1.11 -12.22
N ASP A 17 10.87 2.25 -12.28
CA ASP A 17 12.33 2.32 -12.38
C ASP A 17 12.99 1.85 -11.07
N SER A 18 14.04 1.04 -11.16
CA SER A 18 14.78 0.50 -10.01
C SER A 18 15.89 1.41 -9.47
N ARG A 19 16.15 2.55 -10.13
CA ARG A 19 17.19 3.50 -9.69
C ARG A 19 16.80 4.27 -8.43
N ALA A 20 17.69 4.31 -7.45
CA ALA A 20 17.63 5.21 -6.30
C ALA A 20 18.81 6.17 -6.31
N ALA A 21 18.58 7.38 -5.84
CA ALA A 21 19.57 8.45 -5.75
C ALA A 21 19.51 9.11 -4.37
N PHE A 22 20.61 9.72 -3.94
CA PHE A 22 20.63 10.58 -2.76
C PHE A 22 21.02 12.01 -3.14
N GLU A 23 20.54 12.97 -2.35
CA GLU A 23 20.90 14.37 -2.51
C GLU A 23 22.25 14.64 -1.82
N LYS A 24 23.27 15.02 -2.59
CA LYS A 24 24.63 15.26 -2.09
C LYS A 24 24.83 16.70 -1.61
N LYS A 25 24.26 17.65 -2.34
CA LYS A 25 24.21 19.11 -2.08
C LYS A 25 22.88 19.61 -2.63
N LYS A 26 22.33 20.71 -2.10
CA LYS A 26 21.02 21.27 -2.51
C LYS A 26 20.79 21.14 -4.03
N HIS A 27 19.90 20.23 -4.42
CA HIS A 27 19.49 19.88 -5.80
C HIS A 27 20.44 19.03 -6.67
N GLU A 28 21.56 18.56 -6.14
CA GLU A 28 22.45 17.60 -6.80
C GLU A 28 22.09 16.16 -6.38
N TRP A 29 21.40 15.45 -7.26
CA TRP A 29 21.05 14.04 -7.08
C TRP A 29 22.09 13.13 -7.74
N VAL A 30 22.69 12.26 -6.94
CA VAL A 30 23.68 11.29 -7.42
C VAL A 30 23.07 9.88 -7.34
N PRO A 31 23.07 9.10 -8.44
CA PRO A 31 22.65 7.71 -8.40
C PRO A 31 23.42 6.92 -7.35
N PHE A 32 22.70 6.15 -6.55
CA PHE A 32 23.26 5.30 -5.51
C PHE A 32 23.26 3.83 -5.91
N THR A 33 22.14 3.35 -6.44
CA THR A 33 21.93 1.96 -6.83
C THR A 33 20.85 1.85 -7.90
N GLU A 34 20.92 0.80 -8.71
CA GLU A 34 19.92 0.45 -9.73
C GLU A 34 19.10 -0.79 -9.33
N LEU A 35 19.19 -1.22 -8.08
CA LEU A 35 18.61 -2.47 -7.58
C LEU A 35 17.45 -2.25 -6.59
N THR A 36 16.88 -1.05 -6.52
CA THR A 36 15.77 -0.77 -5.60
C THR A 36 14.47 -1.34 -6.15
N VAL A 37 13.79 -2.16 -5.35
CA VAL A 37 12.43 -2.61 -5.64
C VAL A 37 11.45 -1.51 -5.26
N LYS A 38 10.67 -1.03 -6.23
CA LYS A 38 9.63 0.01 -6.03
C LYS A 38 8.20 -0.47 -6.28
N LEU A 39 8.03 -1.76 -6.57
CA LEU A 39 6.73 -2.40 -6.79
C LEU A 39 6.61 -3.60 -5.86
N PHE A 40 5.52 -3.63 -5.10
CA PHE A 40 5.27 -4.65 -4.09
C PHE A 40 3.89 -5.25 -4.30
N ALA A 41 3.80 -6.58 -4.18
CA ALA A 41 2.54 -7.31 -4.10
C ALA A 41 2.25 -7.60 -2.63
N ILE A 42 1.29 -6.88 -2.06
CA ILE A 42 0.96 -6.95 -0.64
C ILE A 42 -0.16 -7.97 -0.44
N PRO A 43 0.06 -9.04 0.34
CA PRO A 43 -0.99 -10.00 0.67
C PRO A 43 -2.04 -9.33 1.56
N LEU A 44 -3.30 -9.49 1.16
CA LEU A 44 -4.46 -9.07 1.95
C LEU A 44 -5.22 -10.33 2.38
N ARG A 45 -5.28 -10.57 3.69
CA ARG A 45 -5.92 -11.75 4.28
C ARG A 45 -6.92 -11.32 5.32
N CYS A 46 -8.19 -11.64 5.10
CA CYS A 46 -9.28 -11.34 6.04
C CYS A 46 -9.66 -12.58 6.85
N ARG A 47 -9.78 -12.41 8.17
CA ARG A 47 -10.09 -13.46 9.13
C ARG A 47 -11.28 -13.08 10.02
N GLU A 48 -11.98 -14.08 10.54
CA GLU A 48 -13.04 -13.87 11.53
C GLU A 48 -12.47 -14.05 12.94
N LEU A 49 -12.63 -13.02 13.79
CA LEU A 49 -12.09 -13.04 15.14
C LEU A 49 -12.84 -14.01 16.07
N GLU A 50 -14.16 -14.14 15.89
CA GLU A 50 -14.99 -15.03 16.72
C GLU A 50 -14.65 -16.49 16.50
N LYS A 51 -14.50 -16.92 15.23
CA LYS A 51 -14.06 -18.28 14.89
C LYS A 51 -12.64 -18.58 15.37
N SER A 52 -11.81 -17.56 15.60
CA SER A 52 -10.45 -17.74 16.08
C SER A 52 -10.31 -17.84 17.60
N ARG A 53 -11.35 -17.51 18.38
CA ARG A 53 -11.36 -17.71 19.84
C ARG A 53 -11.34 -19.19 20.23
N ASP A 54 -12.06 -20.05 19.52
CA ASP A 54 -12.15 -21.48 19.86
C ASP A 54 -10.92 -22.29 19.41
N THR A 55 -10.21 -21.82 18.38
CA THR A 55 -9.00 -22.48 17.83
C THR A 55 -7.69 -21.95 18.41
N GLN A 56 -7.73 -20.96 19.31
CA GLN A 56 -6.55 -20.29 19.86
C GLN A 56 -5.76 -21.11 20.90
N ARG A 57 -5.87 -22.44 20.90
CA ARG A 57 -5.05 -23.32 21.77
C ARG A 57 -3.58 -23.47 21.34
N GLY A 58 -3.10 -22.72 20.35
CA GLY A 58 -1.71 -22.84 19.87
C GLY A 58 -1.12 -21.62 19.13
N GLY A 59 -1.70 -20.42 19.27
CA GLY A 59 -1.18 -19.21 18.61
C GLY A 59 -1.30 -19.19 17.07
N VAL A 60 -2.01 -20.15 16.48
CA VAL A 60 -2.23 -20.23 15.03
C VAL A 60 -3.53 -19.50 14.67
N TRP A 61 -3.45 -18.56 13.72
CA TRP A 61 -4.64 -17.90 13.17
C TRP A 61 -5.49 -18.88 12.37
N THR A 62 -6.83 -18.79 12.51
CA THR A 62 -7.78 -19.53 11.65
C THR A 62 -7.60 -19.20 10.19
N ASN A 63 -7.88 -20.16 9.30
CA ASN A 63 -7.79 -19.93 7.86
C ASN A 63 -8.57 -18.66 7.44
N PRO A 64 -7.97 -17.77 6.63
CA PRO A 64 -8.64 -16.57 6.17
C PRO A 64 -9.85 -16.94 5.29
N TYR A 65 -10.96 -16.24 5.47
CA TYR A 65 -12.14 -16.42 4.61
C TYR A 65 -11.99 -15.71 3.26
N HIS A 66 -11.06 -14.77 3.17
CA HIS A 66 -10.72 -14.08 1.93
C HIS A 66 -9.20 -13.87 1.83
N VAL A 67 -8.63 -14.20 0.68
CA VAL A 67 -7.22 -13.98 0.35
C VAL A 67 -7.15 -13.32 -1.01
N THR A 68 -6.48 -12.18 -1.07
CA THR A 68 -6.19 -11.45 -2.30
C THR A 68 -4.84 -10.76 -2.17
N GLN A 69 -4.48 -9.95 -3.15
CA GLN A 69 -3.29 -9.09 -3.13
C GLN A 69 -3.65 -7.71 -3.67
N ILE A 70 -2.93 -6.71 -3.19
CA ILE A 70 -2.90 -5.37 -3.79
C ILE A 70 -1.49 -5.06 -4.25
N GLY A 71 -1.36 -4.25 -5.29
CA GLY A 71 -0.09 -3.68 -5.70
C GLY A 71 0.14 -2.34 -5.03
N ILE A 72 1.37 -2.10 -4.57
CA ILE A 72 1.82 -0.78 -4.12
C ILE A 72 3.10 -0.43 -4.87
N ALA A 73 3.08 0.72 -5.56
CA ALA A 73 4.27 1.37 -6.10
C ALA A 73 4.63 2.58 -5.25
N PHE A 74 5.91 2.96 -5.20
CA PHE A 74 6.31 4.20 -4.52
C PHE A 74 7.31 5.05 -5.31
N ALA A 75 7.34 6.35 -5.00
CA ALA A 75 8.36 7.30 -5.37
C ALA A 75 8.71 8.22 -4.17
N GLY A 76 9.90 8.80 -4.17
CA GLY A 76 10.39 9.67 -3.09
C GLY A 76 11.38 9.00 -2.14
N TYR A 77 11.38 9.40 -0.87
CA TYR A 77 12.34 8.92 0.12
C TYR A 77 12.19 7.43 0.40
N CYS A 78 13.16 6.64 -0.07
CA CYS A 78 13.08 5.18 -0.09
C CYS A 78 12.92 4.57 1.31
N PHE A 79 13.67 5.05 2.31
CA PHE A 79 13.60 4.50 3.66
C PHE A 79 12.20 4.65 4.27
N GLU A 80 11.59 5.83 4.11
CA GLU A 80 10.25 6.10 4.65
C GLU A 80 9.20 5.27 3.91
N ALA A 81 9.26 5.25 2.58
CA ALA A 81 8.33 4.48 1.77
C ALA A 81 8.37 2.98 2.08
N LEU A 82 9.57 2.39 2.17
CA LEU A 82 9.74 0.98 2.50
C LEU A 82 9.26 0.65 3.92
N THR A 83 9.46 1.56 4.87
CA THR A 83 8.99 1.37 6.26
C THR A 83 7.47 1.36 6.32
N ILE A 84 6.81 2.29 5.62
CA ILE A 84 5.35 2.34 5.50
C ILE A 84 4.83 1.07 4.82
N ILE A 85 5.45 0.64 3.71
CA ILE A 85 5.06 -0.58 2.99
C ILE A 85 5.17 -1.82 3.88
N ALA A 86 6.27 -1.97 4.63
CA ALA A 86 6.46 -3.09 5.53
C ALA A 86 5.40 -3.13 6.66
N LEU A 87 5.01 -1.95 7.17
CA LEU A 87 3.93 -1.85 8.16
C LEU A 87 2.58 -2.24 7.54
N VAL A 88 2.28 -1.73 6.35
CA VAL A 88 1.07 -2.06 5.60
C VAL A 88 1.00 -3.56 5.32
N GLU A 89 2.08 -4.18 4.86
CA GLU A 89 2.15 -5.61 4.59
C GLU A 89 1.84 -6.45 5.82
N LYS A 90 2.48 -6.12 6.95
CA LYS A 90 2.26 -6.83 8.21
C LYS A 90 0.80 -6.75 8.67
N CYS A 91 0.20 -5.57 8.58
CA CYS A 91 -1.18 -5.38 9.01
C CYS A 91 -2.20 -5.98 8.05
N MET A 92 -2.05 -5.78 6.73
CA MET A 92 -2.96 -6.33 5.72
C MET A 92 -2.93 -7.87 5.67
N GLY A 93 -1.79 -8.48 6.00
CA GLY A 93 -1.67 -9.93 6.13
C GLY A 93 -2.45 -10.54 7.31
N SER A 94 -3.01 -9.71 8.19
CA SER A 94 -3.64 -10.11 9.46
C SER A 94 -4.94 -9.36 9.76
N LEU A 95 -5.69 -8.91 8.74
CA LEU A 95 -6.96 -8.22 8.96
C LEU A 95 -7.98 -9.16 9.60
N ALA A 96 -8.71 -8.64 10.59
CA ALA A 96 -9.73 -9.38 11.30
C ALA A 96 -11.01 -8.54 11.44
N THR A 97 -12.16 -9.19 11.27
CA THR A 97 -13.48 -8.60 11.53
C THR A 97 -14.10 -9.21 12.79
N MET A 98 -14.87 -8.41 13.51
CA MET A 98 -15.78 -8.88 14.56
C MET A 98 -17.19 -8.95 13.97
N GLY A 99 -17.80 -10.13 13.97
CA GLY A 99 -19.10 -10.37 13.34
C GLY A 99 -18.98 -10.91 11.91
N SER A 100 -19.83 -10.43 11.00
CA SER A 100 -19.94 -10.98 9.66
C SER A 100 -18.67 -10.77 8.82
N ALA A 101 -18.36 -11.77 8.00
CA ALA A 101 -17.30 -11.70 7.01
C ALA A 101 -17.60 -10.58 6.01
N THR A 102 -16.73 -9.58 5.95
CA THR A 102 -16.82 -8.44 5.03
C THR A 102 -15.63 -8.46 4.07
N LEU A 103 -15.89 -8.15 2.80
CA LEU A 103 -14.82 -8.06 1.82
C LEU A 103 -14.15 -6.68 1.92
N PRO A 104 -12.83 -6.59 1.70
CA PRO A 104 -12.11 -5.33 1.77
C PRO A 104 -12.52 -4.44 0.60
N GLU A 105 -13.20 -3.33 0.89
CA GLU A 105 -13.49 -2.32 -0.13
C GLU A 105 -12.20 -1.58 -0.53
N PRO A 106 -12.01 -1.28 -1.82
CA PRO A 106 -10.87 -0.51 -2.32
C PRO A 106 -10.67 0.84 -1.63
N GLU A 107 -11.74 1.57 -1.36
CA GLU A 107 -11.71 2.86 -0.65
C GLU A 107 -11.16 2.66 0.77
N MET A 108 -11.67 1.66 1.50
CA MET A 108 -11.20 1.31 2.84
C MET A 108 -9.74 0.84 2.84
N THR A 109 -9.35 0.12 1.79
CA THR A 109 -7.97 -0.34 1.60
C THR A 109 -7.02 0.83 1.35
N ALA A 110 -7.40 1.78 0.49
CA ALA A 110 -6.63 2.98 0.23
C ALA A 110 -6.53 3.88 1.48
N ASN A 111 -7.64 4.10 2.17
CA ASN A 111 -7.69 4.87 3.43
C ASN A 111 -6.83 4.24 4.53
N PHE A 112 -6.74 2.91 4.57
CA PHE A 112 -5.86 2.23 5.51
C PHE A 112 -4.38 2.52 5.22
N VAL A 113 -3.97 2.48 3.94
CA VAL A 113 -2.60 2.83 3.54
C VAL A 113 -2.31 4.30 3.84
N GLU A 114 -3.26 5.20 3.56
CA GLU A 114 -3.17 6.61 3.91
C GLU A 114 -2.96 6.79 5.42
N ALA A 115 -3.79 6.15 6.26
CA ALA A 115 -3.66 6.25 7.71
C ALA A 115 -2.29 5.78 8.23
N MET A 116 -1.71 4.74 7.62
CA MET A 116 -0.36 4.27 7.96
C MET A 116 0.72 5.27 7.52
N ALA A 117 0.61 5.79 6.30
CA ALA A 117 1.51 6.79 5.77
C ALA A 117 1.45 8.10 6.55
N ASP A 118 0.28 8.52 7.01
CA ASP A 118 0.07 9.74 7.80
C ASP A 118 0.61 9.63 9.22
N ARG A 119 0.58 8.42 9.79
CA ARG A 119 1.08 8.16 11.14
C ARG A 119 2.60 8.19 11.18
N HIS A 120 3.26 7.69 10.14
CA HIS A 120 4.71 7.43 10.15
C HIS A 120 5.56 8.70 10.37
N PRO A 121 5.36 9.82 9.63
CA PRO A 121 6.09 11.07 9.87
C PRO A 121 5.81 11.70 11.24
N LYS A 122 4.63 11.45 11.84
CA LYS A 122 4.26 11.99 13.17
C LYS A 122 5.05 11.33 14.31
N THR A 123 5.60 10.13 14.09
CA THR A 123 6.32 9.36 15.11
C THR A 123 7.84 9.34 14.93
N HIS A 124 8.38 9.97 13.89
CA HIS A 124 9.83 9.99 13.58
C HIS A 124 10.46 11.35 13.90
N THR A 125 11.74 11.35 14.28
CA THR A 125 12.48 12.53 14.76
C THR A 125 12.93 13.49 13.66
N ARG A 126 13.10 13.01 12.43
CA ARG A 126 13.39 13.83 11.24
C ARG A 126 12.13 13.99 10.42
N THR A 127 11.48 15.13 10.56
CA THR A 127 10.18 15.36 9.91
C THR A 127 10.24 16.44 8.84
N ASP A 128 11.40 17.05 8.60
CA ASP A 128 11.57 18.32 7.90
C ASP A 128 11.80 18.19 6.38
N THR A 129 11.97 16.97 5.85
CA THR A 129 12.31 16.77 4.42
C THR A 129 11.66 15.56 3.75
N GLN A 130 10.76 14.86 4.43
CA GLN A 130 10.22 13.60 3.91
C GLN A 130 9.09 13.86 2.91
N SER A 131 9.31 13.50 1.65
CA SER A 131 8.28 13.39 0.63
C SER A 131 8.21 11.97 0.05
N PHE A 132 7.00 11.48 -0.15
CA PHE A 132 6.77 10.21 -0.80
C PHE A 132 5.42 10.19 -1.49
N GLN A 133 5.32 9.38 -2.53
CA GLN A 133 4.08 9.12 -3.24
C GLN A 133 3.89 7.62 -3.35
N PHE A 134 2.64 7.18 -3.24
CA PHE A 134 2.24 5.80 -3.47
C PHE A 134 1.19 5.73 -4.57
N LEU A 135 1.31 4.70 -5.40
CA LEU A 135 0.22 4.22 -6.25
C LEU A 135 -0.24 2.88 -5.72
N ILE A 136 -1.49 2.80 -5.31
CA ILE A 136 -2.12 1.62 -4.71
C ILE A 136 -3.13 1.10 -5.72
N PHE A 137 -3.10 -0.17 -6.05
CA PHE A 137 -3.97 -0.73 -7.07
C PHE A 137 -4.35 -2.16 -6.81
N GLY A 138 -5.47 -2.58 -7.36
CA GLY A 138 -5.95 -3.94 -7.21
C GLY A 138 -7.25 -4.16 -7.96
N PHE A 139 -7.98 -5.19 -7.55
CA PHE A 139 -9.28 -5.52 -8.11
C PHE A 139 -10.35 -5.45 -7.02
N TRP A 140 -11.53 -5.00 -7.40
CA TRP A 140 -12.72 -5.09 -6.57
C TRP A 140 -13.02 -6.56 -6.26
N PRO A 141 -13.24 -6.93 -4.98
CA PRO A 141 -13.49 -8.33 -4.63
C PRO A 141 -14.70 -8.93 -5.34
N GLU A 142 -15.75 -8.14 -5.52
CA GLU A 142 -17.05 -8.55 -6.07
C GLU A 142 -17.08 -8.54 -7.60
N THR A 143 -16.80 -7.37 -8.20
CA THR A 143 -16.91 -7.16 -9.65
C THR A 143 -15.67 -7.61 -10.42
N LYS A 144 -14.55 -7.86 -9.73
CA LYS A 144 -13.22 -8.03 -10.34
C LYS A 144 -12.80 -6.85 -11.22
N SER A 145 -13.42 -5.69 -11.04
CA SER A 145 -13.04 -4.49 -11.78
C SER A 145 -11.74 -3.90 -11.21
N PRO A 146 -10.85 -3.41 -12.07
CA PRO A 146 -9.65 -2.74 -11.63
C PRO A 146 -9.93 -1.45 -10.84
N TRP A 147 -9.05 -1.12 -9.90
CA TRP A 147 -9.04 0.19 -9.23
C TRP A 147 -7.62 0.67 -8.98
N LEU A 148 -7.47 1.99 -8.89
CA LEU A 148 -6.22 2.68 -8.60
C LEU A 148 -6.49 3.85 -7.64
N ALA A 149 -5.63 4.02 -6.65
CA ALA A 149 -5.58 5.17 -5.76
C ALA A 149 -4.17 5.74 -5.76
N GLU A 150 -4.09 7.07 -5.71
CA GLU A 150 -2.84 7.80 -5.55
C GLU A 150 -2.84 8.50 -4.19
N LEU A 151 -1.72 8.36 -3.48
CA LEU A 151 -1.46 9.01 -2.20
C LEU A 151 -0.16 9.80 -2.31
N SER A 152 -0.23 11.10 -2.05
CA SER A 152 0.94 11.98 -2.06
C SER A 152 1.13 12.60 -0.69
N TYR A 153 2.36 12.53 -0.19
CA TYR A 153 2.78 13.20 1.04
C TYR A 153 3.92 14.17 0.73
N TRP A 154 3.67 15.44 0.98
CA TRP A 154 4.65 16.52 0.86
C TRP A 154 4.67 17.30 2.16
N LYS A 155 5.87 17.63 2.64
CA LYS A 155 6.04 18.54 3.77
C LYS A 155 6.84 19.77 3.34
N GLY A 156 6.11 20.85 3.05
CA GLY A 156 6.66 22.15 2.67
C GLY A 156 5.56 23.20 2.43
N ASP A 157 5.56 24.25 3.26
CA ASP A 157 4.83 25.55 3.28
C ASP A 157 3.42 25.78 2.72
N GLN A 158 2.74 24.86 2.05
CA GLN A 158 1.29 24.92 1.80
C GLN A 158 0.69 23.52 1.89
N ASP A 159 -0.24 23.35 2.83
CA ASP A 159 -0.94 22.10 3.18
C ASP A 159 -1.79 21.54 2.02
N GLU A 160 -1.17 20.80 1.10
CA GLU A 160 -1.89 19.86 0.25
C GLU A 160 -1.58 18.42 0.71
N LYS A 161 -2.35 17.99 1.72
CA LYS A 161 -2.51 16.57 2.06
C LYS A 161 -3.80 16.08 1.44
N GLY A 162 -3.74 14.98 0.70
CA GLY A 162 -4.95 14.31 0.25
C GLY A 162 -4.69 13.17 -0.71
N ILE A 163 -5.53 12.14 -0.63
CA ILE A 163 -5.76 11.18 -1.70
C ILE A 163 -6.18 11.98 -2.94
N SER A 164 -5.34 11.98 -3.98
CA SER A 164 -5.58 12.83 -5.13
C SER A 164 -6.64 12.26 -6.08
N ARG A 165 -7.00 10.97 -6.04
CA ARG A 165 -8.19 10.37 -6.68
C ARG A 165 -8.23 8.85 -6.45
N LEU A 166 -9.39 8.30 -6.06
CA LEU A 166 -9.73 6.91 -6.41
C LEU A 166 -10.25 6.91 -7.85
N LEU A 167 -9.47 6.37 -8.78
CA LEU A 167 -9.86 6.26 -10.19
C LEU A 167 -10.60 4.94 -10.38
N ARG A 168 -11.92 5.03 -10.52
CA ARG A 168 -12.79 3.95 -10.98
C ARG A 168 -12.94 4.03 -12.51
N ARG A 169 -12.98 2.86 -13.16
CA ARG A 169 -13.50 2.68 -14.51
C ARG A 169 -14.56 1.58 -14.48
#